data_AF-A0A2V2TEG1-F1
#
_entry.id   AF-A0A2V2TEG1-F1
#
_cell.length_a   1.000
_cell.length_b   1.000
_cell.length_c   1.000
_cell.angle_alpha   90.00
_cell.angle_beta   90.00
_cell.angle_gamma   90.00
#
_symmetry.space_group_name_H-M   'P 1'
#
loop_
_entity.id
_entity.type
_entity.pdbx_description
1 polymer ?
#
loop_
_entity_poly.entity_id
_entity_poly.type
_entity_poly.pdbx_seq_one_letter_code
_entity_poly.pdbx_strand_id
1 'polypeptide(L)' 'INNHGKGIELFDRSIFTYDAEHDRYQCPAGQWLLLKQVLGMERIYAISGDCCACPLQSRCTNSKRRHLTRH' A
#
# COMPACT_ATOMS: atom_id res chain seq x y z
N ILE A 1 19.79 3.63 1.76
CA ILE A 1 18.39 3.60 1.25
C ILE A 1 17.52 3.48 2.49
N ASN A 2 16.99 4.61 2.95
CA ASN A 2 16.58 4.80 4.34
C ASN A 2 15.13 4.33 4.53
N ASN A 3 14.93 3.03 4.81
CA ASN A 3 13.63 2.47 5.19
C ASN A 3 13.43 2.58 6.71
N HIS A 4 13.20 3.78 7.23
CA HIS A 4 12.88 3.96 8.65
C HIS A 4 11.35 3.87 8.85
N GLY A 5 10.82 2.66 8.76
CA GLY A 5 9.52 2.30 9.33
C GLY A 5 9.74 1.66 10.71
N LYS A 6 10.00 2.45 11.75
CA LYS A 6 9.94 1.97 13.14
C LYS A 6 8.48 1.66 13.46
N GLY A 7 8.17 0.39 13.63
CA GLY A 7 6.93 -0.06 14.27
C GLY A 7 6.20 -1.11 13.46
N ILE A 8 6.15 -2.32 14.04
CA ILE A 8 5.36 -3.51 13.69
C ILE A 8 5.73 -4.14 12.34
N GLU A 9 5.86 -5.47 12.30
CA GLU A 9 6.15 -6.33 11.13
C GLU A 9 5.02 -6.28 10.08
N LEU A 10 4.67 -5.09 9.64
CA LEU A 10 3.71 -4.86 8.58
C LEU A 10 4.40 -5.18 7.26
N PHE A 11 3.62 -5.72 6.34
CA PHE A 11 4.07 -6.07 5.02
C PHE A 11 4.76 -4.89 4.33
N ASP A 12 6.01 -5.12 3.99
CA ASP A 12 6.83 -4.16 3.28
C ASP A 12 6.28 -3.93 1.87
N ARG A 13 6.56 -2.76 1.27
CA ARG A 13 6.16 -2.49 -0.12
C ARG A 13 6.65 -3.57 -1.10
N SER A 14 7.68 -4.33 -0.73
CA SER A 14 8.30 -5.39 -1.54
C SER A 14 7.34 -6.51 -1.94
N ILE A 15 6.28 -6.77 -1.17
CA ILE A 15 5.26 -7.75 -1.55
C ILE A 15 4.10 -7.14 -2.35
N PHE A 16 4.12 -5.83 -2.56
CA PHE A 16 3.16 -5.15 -3.40
C PHE A 16 3.71 -5.12 -4.81
N THR A 17 2.97 -5.67 -5.76
CA THR A 17 3.38 -5.68 -7.16
C THR A 17 2.98 -4.37 -7.80
N TYR A 18 3.93 -3.66 -8.40
CA TYR A 18 3.63 -2.43 -9.12
C TYR A 18 3.17 -2.74 -10.54
N ASP A 19 1.98 -2.27 -10.89
CA ASP A 19 1.39 -2.34 -12.22
C ASP A 19 1.63 -1.01 -12.94
N ALA A 20 2.61 -1.01 -13.84
CA ALA A 20 3.00 0.19 -14.58
C ALA A 20 1.93 0.61 -15.61
N GLU A 21 1.14 -0.34 -16.13
CA GLU A 21 0.11 -0.07 -17.13
C GLU A 21 -0.97 0.90 -16.62
N HIS A 22 -1.35 0.77 -15.35
CA HIS A 22 -2.40 1.59 -14.75
C HIS A 22 -1.91 2.46 -13.57
N ASP A 23 -0.59 2.55 -13.34
CA ASP A 23 0.04 3.24 -12.21
C ASP A 23 -0.65 2.87 -10.88
N ARG A 24 -0.67 1.57 -10.56
CA ARG A 24 -1.34 1.03 -9.36
C ARG A 24 -0.51 -0.04 -8.70
N TYR A 25 -0.74 -0.30 -7.42
CA TYR A 25 -0.09 -1.39 -6.70
C TYR A 25 -1.08 -2.52 -6.41
N GLN A 26 -0.68 -3.76 -6.63
CA GLN A 26 -1.42 -4.94 -6.22
C GLN A 26 -0.92 -5.43 -4.87
N CYS A 27 -1.83 -5.67 -3.93
CA CYS A 27 -1.49 -6.32 -2.68
C CYS A 27 -1.53 -7.86 -2.84
N PRO A 28 -0.86 -8.62 -1.96
CA PRO A 28 -0.87 -10.09 -2.00
C PRO A 28 -2.26 -10.70 -1.75
N ALA A 29 -3.20 -9.94 -1.19
CA ALA A 29 -4.60 -10.37 -1.05
C ALA A 29 -5.42 -10.16 -2.35
N GLY A 30 -4.78 -9.68 -3.43
CA GLY A 30 -5.43 -9.45 -4.73
C GLY A 30 -6.16 -8.11 -4.87
N GLN A 31 -6.13 -7.24 -3.85
CA GLN A 31 -6.71 -5.90 -3.95
C GLN A 31 -5.76 -4.89 -4.59
N TRP A 32 -6.35 -3.91 -5.26
CA TRP A 32 -5.63 -2.85 -5.95
C TRP A 32 -5.58 -1.56 -5.13
N LEU A 33 -4.39 -0.97 -5.05
CA LEU A 33 -4.14 0.36 -4.53
C LEU A 33 -4.01 1.31 -5.70
N LEU A 34 -4.96 2.23 -5.80
CA LEU A 34 -4.99 3.23 -6.85
C LEU A 34 -4.33 4.52 -6.37
N LEU A 35 -3.79 5.29 -7.31
CA LEU A 35 -3.27 6.61 -7.05
C LEU A 35 -4.40 7.49 -6.51
N LYS A 36 -4.28 7.90 -5.25
CA LYS A 36 -5.27 8.72 -4.55
C LYS A 36 -4.94 10.19 -4.66
N GLN A 37 -3.66 10.52 -4.52
CA GLN A 37 -3.22 11.91 -4.49
C GLN A 37 -1.77 12.03 -4.98
N VAL A 38 -1.48 13.12 -5.68
CA VAL A 38 -0.13 13.49 -6.09
C VAL A 38 0.21 14.81 -5.42
N LEU A 39 1.30 14.85 -4.68
CA LEU A 39 1.81 16.01 -3.97
C LEU A 39 3.19 16.37 -4.49
N GLY A 40 3.24 17.11 -5.61
CA GLY A 40 4.49 17.43 -6.29
C GLY A 40 5.17 16.16 -6.83
N MET A 41 6.29 15.77 -6.20
CA MET A 41 7.03 14.55 -6.54
C MET A 41 6.49 13.32 -5.80
N GLU A 42 5.75 13.50 -4.70
CA GLU A 42 5.16 12.39 -3.95
C GLU A 42 3.86 11.91 -4.59
N ARG A 43 3.70 10.59 -4.67
CA ARG A 43 2.49 9.92 -5.11
C ARG A 43 1.97 9.03 -4.00
N ILE A 44 0.74 9.29 -3.57
CA ILE A 44 0.05 8.56 -2.52
C ILE A 44 -0.95 7.61 -3.15
N TYR A 45 -0.74 6.33 -2.95
CA TYR A 45 -1.61 5.25 -3.37
C TYR A 45 -2.40 4.73 -2.18
N ALA A 46 -3.69 4.47 -2.38
CA ALA A 46 -4.56 3.94 -1.34
C ALA A 46 -5.36 2.76 -1.87
N ILE A 47 -5.60 1.79 -1.00
CA ILE A 47 -6.52 0.70 -1.33
C ILE A 47 -7.93 1.25 -1.53
N SER A 48 -8.56 0.88 -2.65
CA SER A 48 -9.93 1.33 -2.95
C SER A 48 -10.99 0.51 -2.22
N GLY A 49 -10.68 -0.71 -1.81
CA GLY A 49 -11.58 -1.54 -1.03
C GLY A 49 -11.26 -1.52 0.46
N ASP A 50 -12.13 -2.16 1.24
CA ASP A 50 -11.92 -2.30 2.68
C ASP A 50 -11.08 -3.55 2.98
N CYS A 51 -9.91 -3.35 3.60
CA CYS A 51 -9.09 -4.44 4.14
C CYS A 51 -9.78 -5.19 5.30
N CYS A 52 -10.96 -4.76 5.75
CA CYS A 52 -11.67 -5.34 6.89
C CYS A 52 -11.99 -6.82 6.73
N ALA A 53 -12.15 -7.31 5.49
CA ALA A 53 -12.38 -8.73 5.22
C ALA A 53 -11.09 -9.52 4.93
N CYS A 54 -9.92 -8.86 4.92
CA CYS A 54 -8.66 -9.54 4.63
C CYS A 54 -8.13 -10.24 5.90
N PRO A 55 -7.86 -11.56 5.86
CA PRO A 55 -7.24 -12.26 6.99
C PRO A 55 -5.80 -11.76 7.25
N LEU A 56 -5.21 -11.13 6.24
CA LEU A 56 -3.88 -10.53 6.29
C LEU A 56 -3.90 -9.09 6.80
N GLN A 57 -5.05 -8.50 7.15
CA GLN A 57 -5.14 -7.11 7.59
C GLN A 57 -4.18 -6.82 8.74
N SER A 58 -4.17 -7.65 9.78
CA SER A 58 -3.29 -7.47 10.96
C SER A 58 -1.80 -7.38 10.63
N ARG A 59 -1.36 -8.02 9.53
CA ARG A 59 0.02 -7.97 9.01
C ARG A 59 0.19 -7.01 7.84
N CYS A 60 -0.88 -6.55 7.21
CA CYS A 60 -0.84 -5.64 6.07
C CYS A 60 -0.90 -4.17 6.51
N THR A 61 -1.79 -3.85 7.46
CA THR A 61 -2.01 -2.51 8.01
C THR A 61 -2.73 -2.59 9.36
N ASN A 62 -2.30 -1.78 10.34
CA ASN A 62 -3.06 -1.63 11.59
C ASN A 62 -4.27 -0.68 11.43
N SER A 63 -4.33 0.08 10.33
CA SER A 63 -5.43 0.98 10.00
C SER A 63 -6.46 0.34 9.07
N LYS A 64 -7.68 0.88 9.04
CA LYS A 64 -8.78 0.44 8.14
C LYS A 64 -8.38 0.46 6.65
N ARG A 65 -7.39 1.28 6.26
CA ARG A 65 -6.89 1.41 4.89
C ARG A 65 -5.36 1.51 4.88
N ARG A 66 -4.72 0.87 3.90
CA ARG A 66 -3.27 1.00 3.65
C ARG A 66 -3.02 2.16 2.68
N HIS A 67 -2.07 3.02 3.01
CA HIS A 67 -1.54 4.04 2.12
C HIS A 67 -0.07 3.71 1.79
N LEU A 68 0.32 3.84 0.53
CA LEU A 68 1.70 3.74 0.06
C LEU A 68 2.11 5.09 -0.53
N THR A 69 3.27 5.59 -0.16
CA THR A 69 3.82 6.82 -0.73
C THR A 69 5.05 6.49 -1.56
N ARG A 70 5.15 7.06 -2.75
CA ARG A 70 6.30 6.95 -3.66
C ARG A 70 6.88 8.34 -3.89
N HIS A 71 8.19 8.49 -3.66
CA HIS A 71 8.98 9.69 -3.98
C HIS A 71 9.63 9.56 -5.37
#